data_AF-A0A518GC65-F1
#
_entry.id   AF-A0A518GC65-F1
#
_cell.length_a   1.000
_cell.length_b   1.000
_cell.length_c   1.000
_cell.angle_alpha   90.00
_cell.angle_beta   90.00
_cell.angle_gamma   90.00
#
_symmetry.space_group_name_H-M   'P 1'
#
loop_
_entity.id
_entity.type
_entity.pdbx_description
1 polymer ?
#
loop_
_entity_poly.entity_id
_entity_poly.type
_entity_poly.pdbx_seq_one_letter_code
_entity_poly.pdbx_strand_id
1 'polypeptide(L)'
;MRKKRNTVVTMVCLLVLVLLFLPPIEMARTGARRMQSSNNLKQIGLACHNYLDAHKQFPMGADYDPTGPKHGWFTRTTPYIEASSLYSRIDMRYGWKHPFNKYLFGDVYATTINPQIDSLSTTDDFALIHYLANPNIMHSKSSVRLEQLVDGSKHTWLVGEISQRFQPWAYPYNWRPLNEIASDHRSDQILWGGEFQVCNGDGSIRALSSDADSIVLHKLSTVPPIADMKATVVPYQSFEYRDVARSVDRYNFGELEPYARKHQKGPVWSAEIYYEHGEPHTLEARVHSQGEQSKLVELIANNPTLQVVLIRGVVNDSLARELSHLEHLCCLAMDSSDLSEQGVKVLAELKELRILDGITPANLLEIKKVSDTFLVE
;
A
#
# COMPACT_ATOMS: atom_id res chain seq x y z
N MET A 1 0.99 -6.42 63.97
CA MET A 1 1.29 -7.60 63.11
C MET A 1 0.13 -8.01 62.20
N ARG A 2 -1.14 -8.06 62.66
CA ARG A 2 -2.32 -8.44 61.83
C ARG A 2 -2.51 -7.63 60.53
N LYS A 3 -2.33 -6.30 60.56
CA LYS A 3 -2.50 -5.42 59.37
C LYS A 3 -1.49 -5.72 58.25
N LYS A 4 -0.22 -6.00 58.60
CA LYS A 4 0.83 -6.41 57.64
C LYS A 4 0.53 -7.76 56.99
N ARG A 5 -0.08 -8.71 57.72
CA ARG A 5 -0.40 -10.05 57.20
C ARG A 5 -1.49 -10.00 56.12
N ASN A 6 -2.51 -9.15 56.30
CA ASN A 6 -3.58 -9.00 55.32
C ASN A 6 -3.07 -8.34 54.03
N THR A 7 -2.20 -7.32 54.13
CA THR A 7 -1.60 -6.69 52.96
C THR A 7 -0.79 -7.68 52.11
N VAL A 8 -0.02 -8.58 52.74
CA VAL A 8 0.74 -9.61 52.02
C VAL A 8 -0.20 -10.59 51.32
N VAL A 9 -1.26 -11.06 52.00
CA VAL A 9 -2.23 -11.99 51.41
C VAL A 9 -2.94 -11.38 50.20
N THR A 10 -3.40 -10.12 50.31
CA THR A 10 -4.05 -9.42 49.19
C THR A 10 -3.13 -9.26 47.99
N MET A 11 -1.85 -8.92 48.21
CA MET A 11 -0.89 -8.77 47.12
C MET A 11 -0.62 -10.10 46.41
N VAL A 12 -0.52 -11.20 47.16
CA VAL A 12 -0.36 -12.56 46.60
C VAL A 12 -1.59 -12.94 45.78
N CYS A 13 -2.81 -12.69 46.27
CA CYS A 13 -4.03 -12.96 45.50
C CYS A 13 -4.07 -12.16 44.19
N LEU A 14 -3.71 -10.87 44.21
CA LEU A 14 -3.65 -10.04 43.00
C LEU A 14 -2.64 -10.57 41.98
N LEU A 15 -1.45 -10.99 42.43
CA LEU A 15 -0.43 -11.57 41.55
C LEU A 15 -0.89 -12.89 40.93
N VAL A 16 -1.51 -13.77 41.71
CA VAL A 16 -2.09 -15.03 41.21
C VAL A 16 -3.20 -14.76 40.19
N LEU A 17 -4.08 -13.79 40.46
CA LEU A 17 -5.12 -13.40 39.52
C LEU A 17 -4.51 -12.90 38.20
N VAL A 18 -3.54 -11.99 38.23
CA VAL A 18 -2.86 -11.49 37.01
C VAL A 18 -2.22 -12.63 36.23
N LEU A 19 -1.55 -13.58 36.90
CA LEU A 19 -0.93 -14.75 36.26
C LEU A 19 -1.96 -15.68 35.60
N LEU A 20 -3.15 -15.84 36.19
CA LEU A 20 -4.22 -16.64 35.61
C LEU A 20 -4.89 -15.96 34.40
N PHE A 21 -4.88 -14.64 34.32
CA PHE A 21 -5.49 -13.88 33.22
C PHE A 21 -4.56 -13.66 32.01
N LEU A 22 -3.23 -13.72 32.17
CA LEU A 22 -2.27 -13.47 31.10
C LEU A 22 -2.40 -14.43 29.89
N PRO A 23 -2.40 -15.78 30.06
CA PRO A 23 -2.50 -16.70 28.92
C PRO A 23 -3.82 -16.58 28.12
N PRO A 24 -4.99 -16.47 28.77
CA PRO A 24 -6.26 -16.26 28.06
C PRO A 24 -6.31 -14.97 27.24
N ILE A 25 -5.67 -13.89 27.70
CA ILE A 25 -5.67 -12.60 26.98
C ILE A 25 -4.92 -12.72 25.66
N GLU A 26 -3.78 -13.41 25.63
CA GLU A 26 -3.00 -13.60 24.40
C GLU A 26 -3.73 -14.49 23.39
N MET A 27 -4.39 -15.57 23.84
CA MET A 27 -5.22 -16.40 22.96
C MET A 27 -6.40 -15.60 22.36
N ALA A 28 -7.04 -14.75 23.16
CA ALA A 28 -8.12 -13.88 22.70
C ALA A 28 -7.63 -12.84 21.68
N ARG A 29 -6.44 -12.25 21.89
CA ARG A 29 -5.82 -11.31 20.94
C ARG A 29 -5.51 -11.97 19.61
N THR A 30 -4.88 -13.15 19.63
CA THR A 30 -4.59 -13.91 18.40
C THR A 30 -5.86 -14.32 17.68
N GLY A 31 -6.90 -14.74 18.42
CA GLY A 31 -8.23 -15.02 17.85
C GLY A 31 -8.88 -13.79 17.21
N ALA A 32 -8.78 -12.62 17.83
CA ALA A 32 -9.30 -11.37 17.26
C ALA A 32 -8.55 -10.95 15.99
N ARG A 33 -7.21 -11.05 15.99
CA ARG A 33 -6.38 -10.79 14.80
C ARG A 33 -6.75 -11.74 13.66
N ARG A 34 -6.95 -13.03 13.95
CA ARG A 34 -7.40 -14.01 12.96
C ARG A 34 -8.79 -13.69 12.40
N MET A 35 -9.69 -13.24 13.26
CA MET A 35 -11.03 -12.82 12.83
C MET A 35 -10.98 -11.59 11.92
N GLN A 36 -10.11 -10.62 12.23
CA GLN A 36 -9.88 -9.46 11.39
C GLN A 36 -9.30 -9.85 10.03
N SER A 37 -8.31 -10.76 9.99
CA SER A 37 -7.76 -11.29 8.75
C SER A 37 -8.83 -12.01 7.90
N SER A 38 -9.66 -12.82 8.55
CA SER A 38 -10.82 -13.45 7.89
C SER A 38 -11.81 -12.42 7.33
N ASN A 39 -12.01 -11.30 8.02
CA ASN A 39 -12.86 -10.22 7.53
C ASN A 39 -12.24 -9.52 6.32
N ASN A 40 -10.93 -9.29 6.32
CA ASN A 40 -10.20 -8.74 5.19
C ASN A 40 -10.34 -9.64 3.95
N LEU A 41 -10.14 -10.96 4.10
CA LEU A 41 -10.39 -11.92 3.02
C LEU A 41 -11.85 -11.90 2.52
N LYS A 42 -12.84 -11.73 3.41
CA LYS A 42 -14.25 -11.60 3.01
C LYS A 42 -14.49 -10.32 2.19
N GLN A 43 -13.90 -9.20 2.60
CA GLN A 43 -14.00 -7.94 1.84
C GLN A 43 -13.33 -8.07 0.46
N ILE A 44 -12.17 -8.71 0.38
CA ILE A 44 -11.49 -9.00 -0.90
C ILE A 44 -12.35 -9.91 -1.76
N GLY A 45 -12.87 -11.01 -1.21
CA GLY A 45 -13.76 -11.93 -1.93
C GLY A 45 -15.02 -11.24 -2.45
N LEU A 46 -15.65 -10.41 -1.62
CA LEU A 46 -16.80 -9.59 -2.02
C LEU A 46 -16.44 -8.62 -3.15
N ALA A 47 -15.29 -7.96 -3.08
CA ALA A 47 -14.82 -7.07 -4.14
C ALA A 47 -14.60 -7.82 -5.46
N CYS A 48 -14.02 -9.02 -5.41
CA CYS A 48 -13.89 -9.90 -6.58
C CYS A 48 -15.25 -10.31 -7.16
N HIS A 49 -16.25 -10.58 -6.32
CA HIS A 49 -17.61 -10.88 -6.76
C HIS A 49 -18.32 -9.68 -7.38
N ASN A 50 -18.15 -8.49 -6.81
CA ASN A 50 -18.70 -7.26 -7.38
C ASN A 50 -18.05 -6.92 -8.73
N TYR A 51 -16.74 -7.11 -8.84
CA TYR A 51 -16.03 -7.01 -10.11
C TYR A 51 -16.59 -8.02 -11.13
N LEU A 52 -16.72 -9.28 -10.72
CA LEU A 52 -17.30 -10.37 -11.53
C LEU A 52 -18.73 -10.05 -12.00
N ASP A 53 -19.58 -9.48 -11.16
CA ASP A 53 -20.93 -9.11 -11.59
C ASP A 53 -20.91 -7.98 -12.63
N ALA A 54 -20.06 -6.96 -12.44
CA ALA A 54 -19.93 -5.84 -13.35
C ALA A 54 -19.25 -6.22 -14.69
N HIS A 55 -18.26 -7.12 -14.68
CA HIS A 55 -17.39 -7.41 -15.82
C HIS A 55 -17.63 -8.81 -16.43
N LYS A 56 -18.47 -9.63 -15.80
CA LYS A 56 -18.77 -11.03 -16.15
C LYS A 56 -17.55 -11.97 -16.16
N GLN A 57 -16.46 -11.56 -15.54
CA GLN A 57 -15.23 -12.33 -15.34
C GLN A 57 -14.54 -11.88 -14.04
N PHE A 58 -13.76 -12.75 -13.42
CA PHE A 58 -12.86 -12.40 -12.32
C PHE A 58 -11.82 -11.37 -12.79
N PRO A 59 -11.27 -10.55 -11.88
CA PRO A 59 -10.26 -9.54 -12.22
C PRO A 59 -9.04 -10.22 -12.81
N MET A 60 -8.52 -9.66 -13.90
CA MET A 60 -7.29 -10.16 -14.49
C MET A 60 -6.11 -9.93 -13.54
N GLY A 61 -5.20 -10.89 -13.47
CA GLY A 61 -3.99 -10.82 -12.64
C GLY A 61 -3.15 -9.60 -12.96
N ALA A 62 -2.79 -9.45 -14.24
CA ALA A 62 -2.02 -8.32 -14.75
C ALA A 62 -2.60 -7.84 -16.08
N ASP A 63 -2.78 -6.52 -16.22
CA ASP A 63 -3.01 -5.86 -17.51
C ASP A 63 -1.70 -5.38 -18.13
N TYR A 64 -1.72 -5.15 -19.45
CA TYR A 64 -0.53 -4.80 -20.22
C TYR A 64 -0.86 -3.68 -21.21
N ASP A 65 0.13 -2.84 -21.45
CA ASP A 65 0.23 -1.99 -22.64
C ASP A 65 1.46 -2.41 -23.46
N PRO A 66 1.77 -1.72 -24.58
CA PRO A 66 2.97 -2.00 -25.37
C PRO A 66 4.30 -1.83 -24.63
N THR A 67 4.31 -1.12 -23.49
CA THR A 67 5.51 -0.84 -22.69
C THR A 67 5.72 -1.82 -21.53
N GLY A 68 4.68 -2.55 -21.12
CA GLY A 68 4.79 -3.60 -20.10
C GLY A 68 3.52 -3.82 -19.27
N PRO A 69 3.66 -4.55 -18.15
CA PRO A 69 2.55 -4.78 -17.21
C PRO A 69 2.22 -3.50 -16.43
N LYS A 70 0.94 -3.14 -16.32
CA LYS A 70 0.53 -1.86 -15.70
C LYS A 70 0.10 -2.00 -14.24
N HIS A 71 -0.89 -2.85 -13.96
CA HIS A 71 -1.55 -2.96 -12.66
C HIS A 71 -1.92 -4.41 -12.35
N GLY A 72 -2.04 -4.70 -11.05
CA GLY A 72 -2.49 -5.99 -10.55
C GLY A 72 -4.01 -6.12 -10.43
N TRP A 73 -4.47 -7.35 -10.19
CA TRP A 73 -5.87 -7.66 -9.90
C TRP A 73 -6.43 -6.80 -8.77
N PHE A 74 -5.63 -6.54 -7.73
CA PHE A 74 -6.09 -5.79 -6.57
C PHE A 74 -6.45 -4.36 -6.96
N THR A 75 -5.63 -3.69 -7.78
CA THR A 75 -5.90 -2.35 -8.34
C THR A 75 -7.23 -2.31 -9.10
N ARG A 76 -7.59 -3.37 -9.84
CA ARG A 76 -8.87 -3.47 -10.55
C ARG A 76 -10.06 -3.66 -9.61
N THR A 77 -9.84 -4.25 -8.44
CA THR A 77 -10.89 -4.48 -7.44
C THR A 77 -11.07 -3.34 -6.45
N THR A 78 -10.16 -2.37 -6.38
CA THR A 78 -10.26 -1.25 -5.42
C THR A 78 -11.55 -0.42 -5.49
N PRO A 79 -12.26 -0.22 -6.63
CA PRO A 79 -13.58 0.43 -6.62
C PRO A 79 -14.61 -0.30 -5.76
N TYR A 80 -14.43 -1.61 -5.60
CA TYR A 80 -15.35 -2.51 -4.91
C TYR A 80 -14.91 -2.83 -3.49
N ILE A 81 -13.75 -2.33 -3.06
CA ILE A 81 -13.26 -2.41 -1.69
C ILE A 81 -13.63 -1.09 -0.99
N GLU A 82 -14.55 -1.17 -0.03
CA GLU A 82 -14.91 -0.08 0.89
C GLU A 82 -15.29 1.28 0.25
N ALA A 83 -15.75 1.29 -1.02
CA ALA A 83 -16.07 2.51 -1.79
C ALA A 83 -14.88 3.50 -1.88
N SER A 84 -13.69 2.96 -2.12
CA SER A 84 -12.44 3.73 -2.09
C SER A 84 -12.36 4.82 -3.17
N SER A 85 -12.17 6.07 -2.75
CA SER A 85 -11.82 7.22 -3.62
C SER A 85 -10.41 7.09 -4.24
N LEU A 86 -9.64 6.08 -3.85
CA LEU A 86 -8.33 5.81 -4.43
C LEU A 86 -8.43 5.55 -5.93
N TYR A 87 -9.39 4.73 -6.36
CA TYR A 87 -9.43 4.29 -7.76
C TYR A 87 -9.59 5.48 -8.71
N SER A 88 -10.37 6.51 -8.33
CA SER A 88 -10.51 7.73 -9.12
C SER A 88 -9.23 8.56 -9.23
N ARG A 89 -8.26 8.36 -8.31
CA ARG A 89 -6.94 9.03 -8.36
C ARG A 89 -5.91 8.25 -9.18
N ILE A 90 -6.10 6.95 -9.39
CA ILE A 90 -5.17 6.14 -10.17
C ILE A 90 -5.38 6.45 -11.64
N ASP A 91 -4.35 6.99 -12.28
CA ASP A 91 -4.37 7.17 -13.72
C ASP A 91 -4.03 5.85 -14.42
N MET A 92 -5.08 5.18 -14.88
CA MET A 92 -5.01 3.90 -15.60
C MET A 92 -4.28 4.00 -16.95
N ARG A 93 -3.95 5.20 -17.43
CA ARG A 93 -3.07 5.42 -18.61
C ARG A 93 -1.62 5.09 -18.29
N TYR A 94 -1.19 5.13 -17.04
CA TYR A 94 0.19 4.88 -16.64
C TYR A 94 0.33 3.60 -15.81
N GLY A 95 1.50 2.95 -15.88
CA GLY A 95 1.79 1.76 -15.06
C GLY A 95 1.97 2.08 -13.58
N TRP A 96 2.02 1.04 -12.74
CA TRP A 96 2.04 1.22 -11.30
C TRP A 96 3.31 1.91 -10.76
N LYS A 97 4.46 1.71 -11.42
CA LYS A 97 5.73 2.38 -11.08
C LYS A 97 5.84 3.80 -11.61
N HIS A 98 4.90 4.24 -12.44
CA HIS A 98 4.98 5.58 -13.03
C HIS A 98 4.88 6.64 -11.93
N PRO A 99 5.66 7.74 -11.97
CA PRO A 99 5.60 8.82 -10.99
C PRO A 99 4.18 9.24 -10.58
N PHE A 100 3.30 9.43 -11.58
CA PHE A 100 1.89 9.80 -11.37
C PHE A 100 1.06 8.83 -10.53
N ASN A 101 1.45 7.55 -10.46
CA ASN A 101 0.72 6.58 -9.64
C ASN A 101 1.54 6.09 -8.43
N LYS A 102 2.87 6.18 -8.47
CA LYS A 102 3.77 5.65 -7.43
C LYS A 102 3.38 6.11 -6.02
N TYR A 103 3.13 7.41 -5.84
CA TYR A 103 2.79 7.99 -4.54
C TYR A 103 1.46 7.46 -3.96
N LEU A 104 0.50 7.10 -4.83
CA LEU A 104 -0.79 6.52 -4.42
C LEU A 104 -0.64 5.09 -3.89
N PHE A 105 0.40 4.39 -4.34
CA PHE A 105 0.67 3.02 -3.97
C PHE A 105 1.48 2.87 -2.68
N GLY A 106 1.90 3.98 -2.06
CA GLY A 106 2.47 3.99 -0.70
C GLY A 106 1.44 4.00 0.42
N ASP A 107 0.18 4.33 0.12
CA ASP A 107 -0.89 4.32 1.11
C ASP A 107 -1.24 2.87 1.51
N VAL A 108 -1.15 2.58 2.81
CA VAL A 108 -1.46 1.26 3.38
C VAL A 108 -2.97 1.10 3.56
N TYR A 109 -3.52 0.03 2.98
CA TYR A 109 -4.95 -0.31 3.10
C TYR A 109 -5.17 -1.34 4.19
N ALA A 110 -6.08 -1.07 5.13
CA ALA A 110 -6.37 -2.01 6.21
C ALA A 110 -6.75 -3.41 5.70
N THR A 111 -7.47 -3.47 4.57
CA THR A 111 -7.89 -4.71 3.90
C THR A 111 -6.71 -5.49 3.28
N THR A 112 -5.59 -4.85 2.95
CA THR A 112 -4.40 -5.54 2.39
C THR A 112 -3.50 -6.14 3.46
N ILE A 113 -3.70 -5.79 4.73
CA ILE A 113 -2.80 -6.15 5.83
C ILE A 113 -3.36 -7.32 6.65
N ASN A 114 -2.53 -8.33 6.87
CA ASN A 114 -2.73 -9.32 7.93
C ASN A 114 -2.24 -8.74 9.28
N PRO A 115 -3.08 -8.70 10.32
CA PRO A 115 -2.76 -8.07 11.62
C PRO A 115 -1.72 -8.82 12.47
N GLN A 116 -1.22 -9.98 12.03
CA GLN A 116 -0.08 -10.67 12.64
C GLN A 116 1.26 -10.28 11.98
N ILE A 117 1.24 -9.51 10.89
CA ILE A 117 2.43 -9.16 10.11
C ILE A 117 2.75 -7.69 10.29
N ASP A 118 3.98 -7.39 10.70
CA ASP A 118 4.44 -6.04 10.99
C ASP A 118 5.00 -5.31 9.75
N SER A 119 5.45 -6.04 8.72
CA SER A 119 5.92 -5.43 7.47
C SER A 119 4.75 -4.83 6.70
N LEU A 120 4.68 -3.51 6.56
CA LEU A 120 3.55 -2.83 5.89
C LEU A 120 3.91 -2.22 4.53
N SER A 121 5.19 -1.93 4.30
CA SER A 121 5.68 -1.29 3.08
C SER A 121 7.06 -1.79 2.70
N THR A 122 7.42 -1.57 1.43
CA THR A 122 8.77 -1.74 0.93
C THR A 122 9.68 -0.58 1.36
N THR A 123 10.98 -0.73 1.15
CA THR A 123 11.97 0.36 1.26
C THR A 123 11.70 1.48 0.26
N ASP A 124 11.22 1.13 -0.93
CA ASP A 124 10.82 2.08 -2.01
C ASP A 124 9.41 2.69 -1.83
N ASP A 125 8.89 2.70 -0.60
CA ASP A 125 7.59 3.29 -0.21
C ASP A 125 6.36 2.77 -0.96
N PHE A 126 6.34 1.49 -1.35
CA PHE A 126 5.11 0.82 -1.78
C PHE A 126 4.46 0.06 -0.63
N ALA A 127 3.16 0.24 -0.42
CA ALA A 127 2.38 -0.53 0.54
C ALA A 127 2.21 -1.99 0.08
N LEU A 128 2.33 -2.91 1.04
CA LEU A 128 2.29 -4.36 0.80
C LEU A 128 0.86 -4.91 0.77
N ILE A 129 0.73 -6.11 0.17
CA ILE A 129 -0.42 -6.99 0.33
C ILE A 129 -0.02 -8.31 0.96
N HIS A 130 -0.75 -8.75 1.98
CA HIS A 130 -0.53 -10.01 2.70
C HIS A 130 -1.47 -11.13 2.24
N TYR A 131 -2.09 -10.93 1.07
CA TYR A 131 -3.03 -11.85 0.45
C TYR A 131 -2.76 -11.95 -1.05
N LEU A 132 -2.48 -13.15 -1.56
CA LEU A 132 -2.20 -13.37 -2.98
C LEU A 132 -3.29 -14.19 -3.66
N ALA A 133 -3.47 -13.91 -4.94
CA ALA A 133 -4.50 -14.54 -5.76
C ALA A 133 -4.11 -15.94 -6.22
N ASN A 134 -5.14 -16.71 -6.60
CA ASN A 134 -5.01 -17.99 -7.28
C ASN A 134 -4.53 -17.78 -8.73
N PRO A 135 -3.35 -18.29 -9.11
CA PRO A 135 -2.82 -18.13 -10.47
C PRO A 135 -3.69 -18.78 -11.53
N ASN A 136 -4.52 -19.77 -11.20
CA ASN A 136 -5.44 -20.36 -12.16
C ASN A 136 -6.61 -19.44 -12.54
N ILE A 137 -6.92 -18.45 -11.69
CA ILE A 137 -8.06 -17.57 -11.84
C ILE A 137 -7.61 -16.16 -12.25
N MET A 138 -6.61 -15.62 -11.56
CA MET A 138 -6.13 -14.24 -11.71
C MET A 138 -4.64 -14.23 -12.09
N HIS A 139 -4.33 -14.70 -13.29
CA HIS A 139 -3.00 -14.60 -13.91
C HIS A 139 -2.94 -13.50 -14.97
N SER A 140 -1.77 -13.34 -15.58
CA SER A 140 -1.54 -12.43 -16.70
C SER A 140 -2.60 -12.58 -17.79
N LYS A 141 -3.32 -11.49 -18.11
CA LYS A 141 -4.36 -11.45 -19.17
C LYS A 141 -5.52 -12.45 -19.01
N SER A 142 -5.75 -12.94 -17.79
CA SER A 142 -6.87 -13.84 -17.49
C SER A 142 -8.24 -13.19 -17.72
N SER A 143 -9.23 -14.04 -18.03
CA SER A 143 -10.64 -13.68 -18.25
C SER A 143 -11.57 -14.80 -17.74
N VAL A 144 -11.22 -15.36 -16.58
CA VAL A 144 -11.93 -16.52 -16.00
C VAL A 144 -13.31 -16.11 -15.53
N ARG A 145 -14.34 -16.86 -15.92
CA ARG A 145 -15.73 -16.65 -15.49
C ARG A 145 -16.15 -17.66 -14.42
N LEU A 146 -17.23 -17.34 -13.71
CA LEU A 146 -17.73 -18.17 -12.62
C LEU A 146 -18.08 -19.59 -13.07
N GLU A 147 -18.62 -19.74 -14.28
CA GLU A 147 -19.04 -21.04 -14.83
C GLU A 147 -17.84 -21.95 -15.15
N GLN A 148 -16.63 -21.39 -15.23
CA GLN A 148 -15.41 -22.16 -15.46
C GLN A 148 -14.88 -22.82 -14.18
N LEU A 149 -15.45 -22.50 -13.00
CA LEU A 149 -15.16 -23.17 -11.74
C LEU A 149 -15.92 -24.51 -11.65
N VAL A 150 -15.56 -25.46 -12.51
CA VAL A 150 -16.30 -26.72 -12.75
C VAL A 150 -16.43 -27.62 -11.51
N ASP A 151 -15.45 -27.59 -10.61
CA ASP A 151 -15.49 -28.36 -9.35
C ASP A 151 -16.29 -27.64 -8.24
N GLY A 152 -16.92 -26.52 -8.59
CA GLY A 152 -17.74 -25.70 -7.71
C GLY A 152 -16.95 -24.60 -7.02
N SER A 153 -17.54 -23.41 -6.97
CA SER A 153 -16.96 -22.21 -6.37
C SER A 153 -16.53 -22.38 -4.90
N LYS A 154 -17.19 -23.26 -4.14
CA LYS A 154 -16.82 -23.61 -2.76
C LYS A 154 -15.51 -24.41 -2.62
N HIS A 155 -15.10 -25.11 -3.68
CA HIS A 155 -13.90 -25.95 -3.68
C HIS A 155 -12.72 -25.30 -4.38
N THR A 156 -12.95 -24.22 -5.12
CA THR A 156 -11.90 -23.43 -5.74
C THR A 156 -11.55 -22.23 -4.87
N TRP A 157 -10.30 -22.12 -4.43
CA TRP A 157 -9.82 -20.96 -3.69
C TRP A 157 -9.57 -19.76 -4.63
N LEU A 158 -9.84 -18.54 -4.18
CA LEU A 158 -9.62 -17.28 -4.91
C LEU A 158 -8.37 -16.55 -4.44
N VAL A 159 -8.25 -16.32 -3.14
CA VAL A 159 -7.20 -15.51 -2.51
C VAL A 159 -6.78 -16.18 -1.20
N GLY A 160 -5.48 -16.21 -0.90
CA GLY A 160 -4.94 -16.81 0.31
C GLY A 160 -3.99 -15.88 1.05
N GLU A 161 -3.95 -16.01 2.39
CA GLU A 161 -2.94 -15.39 3.23
C GLU A 161 -1.53 -15.84 2.84
N ILE A 162 -0.56 -14.92 2.93
CA ILE A 162 0.87 -15.23 2.83
C ILE A 162 1.59 -14.75 4.09
N SER A 163 2.66 -15.44 4.47
CA SER A 163 3.48 -15.11 5.64
C SER A 163 4.84 -14.52 5.31
N GLN A 164 5.25 -14.52 4.04
CA GLN A 164 6.54 -13.98 3.59
C GLN A 164 6.55 -13.75 2.08
N ARG A 165 7.65 -13.20 1.56
CA ARG A 165 7.81 -12.81 0.14
C ARG A 165 6.66 -11.88 -0.28
N PHE A 166 6.35 -10.90 0.56
CA PHE A 166 5.32 -9.91 0.31
C PHE A 166 5.63 -9.10 -0.95
N GLN A 167 4.56 -8.62 -1.58
CA GLN A 167 4.63 -7.84 -2.80
C GLN A 167 3.82 -6.55 -2.58
N PRO A 168 4.17 -5.44 -3.25
CA PRO A 168 3.31 -4.27 -3.31
C PRO A 168 1.90 -4.63 -3.76
N TRP A 169 0.86 -4.06 -3.16
CA TRP A 169 -0.51 -4.38 -3.58
C TRP A 169 -0.79 -4.01 -5.05
N ALA A 170 -0.08 -3.03 -5.58
CA ALA A 170 -0.16 -2.58 -6.96
C ALA A 170 0.66 -3.43 -7.95
N TYR A 171 1.50 -4.32 -7.44
CA TYR A 171 2.36 -5.17 -8.26
C TYR A 171 1.52 -6.06 -9.18
N PRO A 172 1.77 -6.07 -10.49
CA PRO A 172 0.95 -6.82 -11.43
C PRO A 172 0.93 -8.33 -11.20
N TYR A 173 1.96 -8.91 -10.59
CA TYR A 173 2.11 -10.36 -10.46
C TYR A 173 1.76 -10.89 -9.07
N ASN A 174 0.70 -10.33 -8.45
CA ASN A 174 0.22 -10.65 -7.10
C ASN A 174 -0.55 -11.98 -6.99
N TRP A 175 0.05 -13.07 -7.48
CA TRP A 175 -0.47 -14.42 -7.34
C TRP A 175 0.65 -15.39 -6.95
N ARG A 176 0.28 -16.49 -6.33
CA ARG A 176 1.23 -17.54 -5.93
C ARG A 176 0.53 -18.90 -5.87
N PRO A 177 1.14 -19.98 -6.39
CA PRO A 177 0.59 -21.32 -6.22
C PRO A 177 0.37 -21.69 -4.75
N LEU A 178 -0.70 -22.43 -4.45
CA LEU A 178 -1.09 -22.73 -3.06
C LEU A 178 -0.03 -23.54 -2.30
N ASN A 179 0.72 -24.40 -2.99
CA ASN A 179 1.84 -25.14 -2.41
C ASN A 179 3.00 -24.23 -2.00
N GLU A 180 3.24 -23.17 -2.76
CA GLU A 180 4.23 -22.15 -2.37
C GLU A 180 3.73 -21.31 -1.20
N ILE A 181 2.44 -20.94 -1.19
CA ILE A 181 1.82 -20.29 -0.03
C ILE A 181 1.96 -21.18 1.21
N ALA A 182 1.65 -22.48 1.11
CA ALA A 182 1.82 -23.39 2.24
C ALA A 182 3.29 -23.48 2.70
N SER A 183 4.26 -23.48 1.76
CA SER A 183 5.68 -23.49 2.09
C SER A 183 6.13 -22.22 2.81
N ASP A 184 5.52 -21.07 2.51
CA ASP A 184 5.78 -19.81 3.22
C ASP A 184 5.46 -19.92 4.70
N HIS A 185 4.48 -20.74 5.06
CA HIS A 185 4.02 -20.93 6.45
C HIS A 185 4.77 -22.07 7.18
N ARG A 186 5.84 -22.61 6.58
CA ARG A 186 6.74 -23.61 7.19
C ARG A 186 8.11 -23.03 7.57
N SER A 187 8.35 -21.74 7.31
CA SER A 187 9.62 -21.05 7.54
C SER A 187 9.60 -20.19 8.82
N ASP A 188 10.26 -19.02 8.79
CA ASP A 188 10.56 -18.16 9.94
C ASP A 188 9.32 -17.44 10.53
N GLN A 189 8.30 -17.15 9.72
CA GLN A 189 7.07 -16.50 10.17
C GLN A 189 5.87 -17.45 10.07
N ILE A 190 5.47 -18.00 11.22
CA ILE A 190 4.35 -18.93 11.31
C ILE A 190 3.08 -18.16 11.69
N LEU A 191 2.12 -18.07 10.76
CA LEU A 191 0.79 -17.56 11.07
C LEU A 191 -0.02 -18.62 11.82
N TRP A 192 -0.82 -18.16 12.78
CA TRP A 192 -1.85 -18.97 13.45
C TRP A 192 -1.40 -20.37 13.97
N GLY A 193 -0.11 -20.55 14.26
CA GLY A 193 0.43 -21.85 14.70
C GLY A 193 0.57 -22.91 13.59
N GLY A 194 0.75 -22.50 12.33
CA GLY A 194 0.92 -23.39 11.17
C GLY A 194 -0.33 -23.51 10.32
N GLU A 195 -1.24 -22.53 10.42
CA GLU A 195 -2.42 -22.45 9.58
C GLU A 195 -2.41 -21.14 8.78
N PHE A 196 -3.12 -21.13 7.66
CA PHE A 196 -3.38 -19.95 6.87
C PHE A 196 -4.82 -19.98 6.33
N GLN A 197 -5.40 -18.82 6.09
CA GLN A 197 -6.77 -18.68 5.62
C GLN A 197 -6.82 -18.44 4.11
N VAL A 198 -7.81 -19.03 3.45
CA VAL A 198 -8.14 -18.78 2.05
C VAL A 198 -9.61 -18.41 1.91
N CYS A 199 -9.90 -17.50 0.99
CA CYS A 199 -11.26 -17.23 0.51
C CYS A 199 -11.56 -18.13 -0.69
N ASN A 200 -12.69 -18.82 -0.68
CA ASN A 200 -13.15 -19.62 -1.82
C ASN A 200 -13.95 -18.76 -2.82
N GLY A 201 -14.20 -19.34 -4.00
CA GLY A 201 -15.00 -18.77 -5.07
C GLY A 201 -16.45 -18.47 -4.73
N ASP A 202 -16.95 -18.98 -3.61
CA ASP A 202 -18.27 -18.67 -3.05
C ASP A 202 -18.23 -17.62 -1.92
N GLY A 203 -17.05 -17.04 -1.65
CA GLY A 203 -16.82 -16.10 -0.56
C GLY A 203 -16.64 -16.73 0.82
N SER A 204 -16.72 -18.07 0.95
CA SER A 204 -16.47 -18.74 2.23
C SER A 204 -14.98 -18.72 2.59
N ILE A 205 -14.68 -18.52 3.87
CA ILE A 205 -13.30 -18.57 4.38
C ILE A 205 -13.01 -19.97 4.92
N ARG A 206 -11.89 -20.56 4.49
CA ARG A 206 -11.40 -21.86 4.94
C ARG A 206 -10.00 -21.70 5.52
N ALA A 207 -9.74 -22.33 6.66
CA ALA A 207 -8.38 -22.50 7.17
C ALA A 207 -7.74 -23.76 6.57
N LEU A 208 -6.47 -23.67 6.20
CA LEU A 208 -5.65 -24.76 5.73
C LEU A 208 -4.41 -24.86 6.61
N SER A 209 -3.97 -26.10 6.87
CA SER A 209 -2.72 -26.34 7.57
C SER A 209 -1.55 -26.23 6.58
N SER A 210 -0.48 -25.56 6.99
CA SER A 210 0.78 -25.54 6.24
C SER A 210 1.38 -26.94 6.15
N ASP A 211 1.17 -27.80 7.14
CA ASP A 211 1.61 -29.20 7.19
C ASP A 211 0.67 -30.19 6.48
N ALA A 212 -0.36 -29.69 5.79
CA ALA A 212 -1.23 -30.54 4.99
C ALA A 212 -0.43 -31.40 4.00
N ASP A 213 -0.91 -32.62 3.78
CA ASP A 213 -0.33 -33.57 2.84
C ASP A 213 -0.15 -32.91 1.46
N SER A 214 1.02 -33.11 0.85
CA SER A 214 1.36 -32.49 -0.43
C SER A 214 0.39 -32.87 -1.55
N ILE A 215 -0.23 -34.05 -1.49
CA ILE A 215 -1.28 -34.49 -2.40
C ILE A 215 -2.55 -33.65 -2.24
N VAL A 216 -2.90 -33.28 -1.00
CA VAL A 216 -4.08 -32.42 -0.72
C VAL A 216 -3.84 -31.02 -1.26
N LEU A 217 -2.68 -30.43 -0.98
CA LEU A 217 -2.31 -29.11 -1.50
C LEU A 217 -2.23 -29.12 -3.03
N HIS A 218 -1.65 -30.17 -3.62
CA HIS A 218 -1.61 -30.34 -5.08
C HIS A 218 -3.03 -30.39 -5.67
N LYS A 219 -3.94 -31.20 -5.11
CA LYS A 219 -5.33 -31.27 -5.56
C LYS A 219 -6.03 -29.91 -5.53
N LEU A 220 -5.81 -29.10 -4.48
CA LEU A 220 -6.36 -27.75 -4.37
C LEU A 220 -5.70 -26.75 -5.34
N SER A 221 -4.43 -26.94 -5.68
CA SER A 221 -3.72 -26.16 -6.71
C SER A 221 -4.13 -26.54 -8.13
N THR A 222 -4.63 -27.75 -8.36
CA THR A 222 -5.00 -28.27 -9.68
C THR A 222 -6.51 -28.35 -9.90
N VAL A 223 -7.29 -27.53 -9.20
CA VAL A 223 -8.73 -27.37 -9.43
C VAL A 223 -8.93 -26.53 -10.69
N PRO A 224 -9.72 -26.98 -11.69
CA PRO A 224 -9.94 -26.20 -12.90
C PRO A 224 -10.69 -24.88 -12.63
N PRO A 225 -10.47 -23.84 -13.46
CA PRO A 225 -9.65 -23.83 -14.67
C PRO A 225 -8.15 -23.98 -14.37
N ILE A 226 -7.37 -24.51 -15.31
CA ILE A 226 -5.91 -24.58 -15.16
C ILE A 226 -5.30 -23.60 -16.15
N ALA A 227 -4.54 -22.64 -15.64
CA ALA A 227 -3.89 -21.64 -16.47
C ALA A 227 -2.72 -22.24 -17.25
N ASP A 228 -2.40 -21.63 -18.40
CA ASP A 228 -1.15 -21.92 -19.10
C ASP A 228 0.02 -21.54 -18.20
N MET A 229 0.99 -22.45 -18.04
CA MET A 229 2.19 -22.24 -17.25
C MET A 229 2.90 -20.93 -17.61
N LYS A 230 2.91 -20.54 -18.89
CA LYS A 230 3.52 -19.28 -19.34
C LYS A 230 2.81 -18.05 -18.79
N ALA A 231 1.49 -18.13 -18.62
CA ALA A 231 0.68 -17.01 -18.15
C ALA A 231 0.77 -16.84 -16.62
N THR A 232 1.15 -17.89 -15.90
CA THR A 232 1.32 -17.87 -14.43
C THR A 232 2.73 -17.50 -13.98
N VAL A 233 3.69 -17.32 -14.90
CA VAL A 233 5.07 -16.97 -14.54
C VAL A 233 5.09 -15.61 -13.83
N VAL A 234 5.65 -15.61 -12.62
CA VAL A 234 5.96 -14.40 -11.87
C VAL A 234 7.41 -14.01 -12.17
N PRO A 235 7.68 -12.81 -12.72
CA PRO A 235 9.05 -12.33 -12.92
C PRO A 235 9.82 -12.32 -11.61
N TYR A 236 11.11 -12.65 -11.66
CA TYR A 236 11.96 -12.54 -10.48
C TYR A 236 12.10 -11.07 -10.09
N GLN A 237 11.52 -10.70 -8.95
CA GLN A 237 11.64 -9.40 -8.35
C GLN A 237 11.59 -9.56 -6.83
N SER A 238 12.65 -9.12 -6.14
CA SER A 238 12.69 -9.05 -4.69
C SER A 238 12.21 -7.69 -4.21
N PHE A 239 11.52 -7.68 -3.08
CA PHE A 239 11.11 -6.46 -2.39
C PHE A 239 11.74 -6.48 -1.00
N GLU A 240 12.45 -5.42 -0.66
CA GLU A 240 12.97 -5.23 0.69
C GLU A 240 11.91 -4.54 1.55
N TYR A 241 11.71 -5.00 2.78
CA TYR A 241 10.67 -4.47 3.67
C TYR A 241 11.26 -3.49 4.67
N ARG A 242 10.47 -2.50 5.05
CA ARG A 242 10.80 -1.64 6.19
C ARG A 242 10.46 -2.39 7.47
N ASP A 243 11.47 -2.79 8.25
CA ASP A 243 11.23 -3.31 9.60
C ASP A 243 10.67 -2.19 10.49
N VAL A 244 9.53 -2.43 11.15
CA VAL A 244 8.95 -1.47 12.12
C VAL A 244 9.93 -1.17 13.27
N ALA A 245 10.90 -2.07 13.53
CA ALA A 245 11.95 -1.89 14.52
C ALA A 245 13.16 -1.05 14.04
N ARG A 246 13.28 -0.78 12.74
CA ARG A 246 14.28 0.15 12.19
C ARG A 246 13.55 1.32 11.58
N SER A 247 13.22 2.26 12.46
CA SER A 247 12.89 3.62 12.08
C SER A 247 13.87 4.10 11.02
N VAL A 248 13.37 4.28 9.80
CA VAL A 248 13.84 5.24 8.80
C VAL A 248 15.31 5.63 8.99
N ASP A 249 16.24 4.82 8.49
CA ASP A 249 17.58 5.32 8.16
C ASP A 249 17.41 6.27 6.97
N ARG A 250 16.91 7.47 7.30
CA ARG A 250 17.05 8.68 6.51
C ARG A 250 18.52 8.75 6.15
N TYR A 251 18.85 8.81 4.86
CA TYR A 251 20.17 9.26 4.46
C TYR A 251 20.41 10.64 5.09
N ASN A 252 21.25 10.62 6.12
CA ASN A 252 21.69 11.78 6.87
C ASN A 252 22.53 12.64 5.93
N PHE A 253 21.97 13.75 5.44
CA PHE A 253 22.78 14.94 5.17
C PHE A 253 23.20 15.50 6.53
N GLY A 254 24.32 14.99 7.05
CA GLY A 254 24.91 15.32 8.35
C GLY A 254 25.41 16.77 8.50
N GLU A 255 24.83 17.73 7.79
CA GLU A 255 25.19 19.15 7.89
C GLU A 255 24.05 20.05 8.40
N LEU A 256 22.83 19.51 8.63
CA LEU A 256 21.71 20.27 9.21
C LEU A 256 21.30 19.79 10.62
N GLU A 257 21.97 18.77 11.17
CA GLU A 257 21.53 18.07 12.39
C GLU A 257 21.62 18.84 13.74
N PRO A 258 22.41 19.90 13.96
CA PRO A 258 22.47 20.52 15.28
C PRO A 258 21.18 21.25 15.72
N TYR A 259 20.23 21.53 14.81
CA TYR A 259 19.00 22.27 15.13
C TYR A 259 17.74 21.40 15.29
N ALA A 260 17.67 20.27 14.57
CA ALA A 260 16.44 19.47 14.46
C ALA A 260 16.08 18.63 15.71
N ARG A 261 17.05 18.34 16.60
CA ARG A 261 16.78 17.52 17.80
C ARG A 261 15.94 18.21 18.88
N LYS A 262 15.60 19.49 18.71
CA LYS A 262 14.90 20.27 19.74
C LYS A 262 13.45 20.67 19.39
N HIS A 263 12.97 20.48 18.15
CA HIS A 263 11.66 20.99 17.70
C HIS A 263 10.92 20.03 16.73
N GLN A 264 10.21 19.02 17.25
CA GLN A 264 9.41 18.03 16.48
C GLN A 264 8.01 18.53 16.03
N LYS A 265 7.86 19.74 15.48
CA LYS A 265 6.54 20.28 15.09
C LYS A 265 6.56 21.12 13.80
N GLY A 266 6.73 20.49 12.64
CA GLY A 266 6.59 21.17 11.35
C GLY A 266 6.29 20.21 10.18
N PRO A 267 5.81 20.74 9.04
CA PRO A 267 5.43 19.95 7.85
C PRO A 267 6.61 19.17 7.27
N VAL A 268 6.32 18.03 6.64
CA VAL A 268 7.33 17.18 6.00
C VAL A 268 7.28 17.43 4.50
N TRP A 269 8.43 17.65 3.86
CA TRP A 269 8.52 17.80 2.41
C TRP A 269 9.28 16.60 1.83
N SER A 270 8.84 16.14 0.67
CA SER A 270 9.48 15.06 -0.08
C SER A 270 9.57 15.50 -1.53
N ALA A 271 10.75 15.45 -2.13
CA ALA A 271 10.95 15.76 -3.53
C ALA A 271 11.50 14.52 -4.22
N GLU A 272 10.89 14.06 -5.31
CA GLU A 272 11.34 12.86 -6.03
C GLU A 272 12.10 13.27 -7.30
N ILE A 273 13.34 12.75 -7.45
CA ILE A 273 14.20 12.96 -8.61
C ILE A 273 13.83 11.92 -9.66
N TYR A 274 13.49 12.38 -10.86
CA TYR A 274 13.28 11.52 -12.02
C TYR A 274 14.30 11.85 -13.10
N TYR A 275 15.11 10.86 -13.48
CA TYR A 275 15.98 10.94 -14.65
C TYR A 275 15.23 10.42 -15.87
N GLU A 276 15.38 11.07 -17.03
CA GLU A 276 14.76 10.66 -18.30
C GLU A 276 15.14 9.21 -18.72
N HIS A 277 16.22 8.65 -18.14
CA HIS A 277 16.79 7.34 -18.48
C HIS A 277 17.29 6.49 -17.28
N GLY A 278 16.75 6.65 -16.06
CA GLY A 278 17.24 5.90 -14.88
C GLY A 278 16.25 5.75 -13.72
N GLU A 279 16.59 4.89 -12.75
CA GLU A 279 15.82 4.64 -11.53
C GLU A 279 15.60 5.94 -10.73
N PRO A 280 14.38 6.17 -10.19
CA PRO A 280 14.07 7.40 -9.46
C PRO A 280 14.78 7.42 -8.10
N HIS A 281 15.30 8.59 -7.71
CA HIS A 281 15.89 8.81 -6.39
C HIS A 281 15.03 9.79 -5.58
N THR A 282 14.52 9.37 -4.42
CA THR A 282 13.71 10.25 -3.56
C THR A 282 14.57 11.05 -2.60
N LEU A 283 14.38 12.37 -2.56
CA LEU A 283 14.98 13.30 -1.62
C LEU A 283 13.92 13.75 -0.60
N GLU A 284 13.95 13.21 0.61
CA GLU A 284 13.06 13.64 1.69
C GLU A 284 13.71 14.66 2.62
N ALA A 285 13.00 15.76 2.91
CA ALA A 285 13.45 16.81 3.81
C ALA A 285 12.34 17.24 4.77
N ARG A 286 12.61 17.22 6.09
CA ARG A 286 11.66 17.77 7.07
C ARG A 286 11.90 19.26 7.25
N VAL A 287 10.85 20.04 7.12
CA VAL A 287 10.95 21.50 7.07
C VAL A 287 10.13 22.11 8.20
N HIS A 288 10.82 22.67 9.19
CA HIS A 288 10.24 23.17 10.43
C HIS A 288 10.19 24.70 10.50
N SER A 289 10.86 25.40 9.56
CA SER A 289 10.86 26.86 9.50
C SER A 289 10.90 27.38 8.05
N GLN A 290 10.48 28.64 7.82
CA GLN A 290 10.59 29.28 6.51
C GLN A 290 12.03 29.29 5.96
N GLY A 291 13.04 29.47 6.81
CA GLY A 291 14.43 29.43 6.36
C GLY A 291 14.90 28.05 5.88
N GLU A 292 14.26 26.97 6.31
CA GLU A 292 14.49 25.62 5.80
C GLU A 292 13.71 25.35 4.51
N GLN A 293 12.56 26.01 4.31
CA GLN A 293 11.78 25.96 3.07
C GLN A 293 12.60 26.54 1.91
N SER A 294 13.14 27.75 2.07
CA SER A 294 13.89 28.41 1.01
C SER A 294 15.15 27.64 0.60
N LYS A 295 15.82 26.97 1.55
CA LYS A 295 16.99 26.10 1.25
C LYS A 295 16.63 24.86 0.45
N LEU A 296 15.48 24.25 0.75
CA LEU A 296 15.00 23.10 -0.01
C LEU A 296 14.59 23.51 -1.42
N VAL A 297 13.95 24.66 -1.56
CA VAL A 297 13.61 25.23 -2.88
C VAL A 297 14.88 25.56 -3.66
N GLU A 298 15.90 26.13 -3.04
CA GLU A 298 17.21 26.36 -3.67
C GLU A 298 17.88 25.05 -4.10
N LEU A 299 17.76 23.99 -3.29
CA LEU A 299 18.25 22.67 -3.66
C LEU A 299 17.50 22.09 -4.86
N ILE A 300 16.17 22.26 -4.92
CA ILE A 300 15.36 21.83 -6.07
C ILE A 300 15.76 22.64 -7.30
N ALA A 301 15.86 23.97 -7.17
CA ALA A 301 16.27 24.88 -8.24
C ALA A 301 17.61 24.47 -8.88
N ASN A 302 18.57 24.03 -8.07
CA ASN A 302 19.91 23.63 -8.51
C ASN A 302 19.99 22.21 -9.10
N ASN A 303 18.90 21.44 -9.10
CA ASN A 303 18.86 20.07 -9.58
C ASN A 303 17.72 19.90 -10.61
N PRO A 304 17.94 20.22 -11.89
CA PRO A 304 16.89 20.25 -12.92
C PRO A 304 16.20 18.91 -13.21
N THR A 305 16.68 17.81 -12.63
CA THR A 305 16.06 16.49 -12.67
C THR A 305 14.97 16.30 -11.61
N LEU A 306 14.76 17.27 -10.72
CA LEU A 306 13.68 17.27 -9.72
C LEU A 306 12.38 17.84 -10.31
N GLN A 307 11.62 17.00 -11.00
CA GLN A 307 10.40 17.43 -11.68
C GLN A 307 9.13 17.26 -10.82
N VAL A 308 9.20 16.53 -9.70
CA VAL A 308 8.04 16.21 -8.85
C VAL A 308 8.32 16.60 -7.41
N VAL A 309 7.43 17.40 -6.82
CA VAL A 309 7.50 17.81 -5.41
C VAL A 309 6.22 17.37 -4.69
N LEU A 310 6.41 16.70 -3.55
CA LEU A 310 5.36 16.22 -2.65
C LEU A 310 5.46 16.96 -1.31
N ILE A 311 4.39 17.65 -0.92
CA ILE A 311 4.37 18.46 0.29
C ILE A 311 3.35 17.88 1.26
N ARG A 312 3.83 17.15 2.28
CA ARG A 312 2.99 16.67 3.39
C ARG A 312 2.72 17.84 4.36
N GLY A 313 1.88 18.77 3.89
CA GLY A 313 1.51 20.01 4.56
C GLY A 313 0.63 20.93 3.72
N VAL A 314 0.38 22.14 4.23
CA VAL A 314 -0.42 23.17 3.57
C VAL A 314 0.45 24.02 2.65
N VAL A 315 0.08 24.17 1.38
CA VAL A 315 0.71 25.14 0.47
C VAL A 315 -0.02 26.47 0.54
N ASN A 316 0.70 27.51 0.99
CA ASN A 316 0.19 28.89 1.10
C ASN A 316 0.87 29.83 0.09
N ASP A 317 0.44 31.09 0.04
CA ASP A 317 0.97 32.10 -0.89
C ASP A 317 2.47 32.36 -0.80
N SER A 318 3.06 32.18 0.38
CA SER A 318 4.50 32.32 0.56
C SER A 318 5.22 31.18 -0.15
N LEU A 319 4.73 29.96 0.06
CA LEU A 319 5.30 28.76 -0.52
C LEU A 319 5.07 28.68 -2.03
N ALA A 320 3.89 29.08 -2.50
CA ALA A 320 3.60 29.21 -3.93
C ALA A 320 4.64 30.08 -4.66
N ARG A 321 5.05 31.20 -4.06
CA ARG A 321 6.09 32.08 -4.60
C ARG A 321 7.45 31.40 -4.66
N GLU A 322 7.84 30.67 -3.63
CA GLU A 322 9.11 29.94 -3.68
C GLU A 322 9.08 28.86 -4.77
N LEU A 323 7.99 28.11 -4.88
CA LEU A 323 7.81 27.07 -5.89
C LEU A 323 7.78 27.63 -7.32
N SER A 324 7.24 28.83 -7.53
CA SER A 324 7.19 29.46 -8.87
C SER A 324 8.56 29.74 -9.50
N HIS A 325 9.63 29.75 -8.69
CA HIS A 325 10.99 29.90 -9.19
C HIS A 325 11.57 28.59 -9.76
N LEU A 326 10.86 27.47 -9.60
CA LEU A 326 11.26 26.15 -10.09
C LEU A 326 10.71 25.93 -11.51
N GLU A 327 11.34 26.52 -12.52
CA GLU A 327 10.88 26.45 -13.91
C GLU A 327 10.78 25.02 -14.49
N HIS A 328 11.51 24.07 -13.90
CA HIS A 328 11.52 22.66 -14.28
C HIS A 328 10.53 21.81 -13.47
N LEU A 329 9.77 22.41 -12.55
CA LEU A 329 8.77 21.71 -11.74
C LEU A 329 7.56 21.36 -12.60
N CYS A 330 7.32 20.07 -12.79
CA CYS A 330 6.21 19.57 -13.60
C CYS A 330 5.03 19.10 -12.74
N CYS A 331 5.28 18.67 -11.50
CA CYS A 331 4.25 18.09 -10.65
C CYS A 331 4.34 18.57 -9.20
N LEU A 332 3.20 18.88 -8.61
CA LEU A 332 3.05 19.24 -7.21
C LEU A 332 1.91 18.45 -6.58
N ALA A 333 2.19 17.66 -5.54
CA ALA A 333 1.14 17.11 -4.67
C ALA A 333 1.26 17.74 -3.28
N MET A 334 0.13 18.00 -2.63
CA MET A 334 0.11 18.54 -1.27
C MET A 334 -0.97 17.87 -0.41
N ASP A 335 -0.93 18.04 0.91
CA ASP A 335 -2.03 17.56 1.77
C ASP A 335 -3.23 18.53 1.70
N SER A 336 -2.98 19.84 1.56
CA SER A 336 -4.02 20.86 1.35
C SER A 336 -3.46 22.17 0.78
N SER A 337 -4.30 23.00 0.17
CA SER A 337 -3.96 24.34 -0.31
C SER A 337 -4.68 25.44 0.48
N ASP A 338 -3.94 26.48 0.87
CA ASP A 338 -4.46 27.72 1.46
C ASP A 338 -3.93 28.92 0.66
N LEU A 339 -4.38 28.99 -0.58
CA LEU A 339 -3.91 29.99 -1.55
C LEU A 339 -4.93 31.12 -1.67
N SER A 340 -4.45 32.35 -1.74
CA SER A 340 -5.24 33.46 -2.27
C SER A 340 -5.28 33.41 -3.79
N GLU A 341 -6.07 34.29 -4.41
CA GLU A 341 -6.07 34.48 -5.87
C GLU A 341 -4.66 34.79 -6.39
N GLN A 342 -3.84 35.50 -5.61
CA GLN A 342 -2.47 35.83 -5.99
C GLN A 342 -1.55 34.61 -5.92
N GLY A 343 -1.68 33.76 -4.88
CA GLY A 343 -0.92 32.51 -4.78
C GLY A 343 -1.24 31.54 -5.92
N VAL A 344 -2.52 31.48 -6.32
CA VAL A 344 -2.97 30.73 -7.49
C VAL A 344 -2.34 31.25 -8.78
N LYS A 345 -2.36 32.57 -9.01
CA LYS A 345 -1.73 33.19 -10.18
C LYS A 345 -0.25 32.85 -10.30
N VAL A 346 0.45 32.91 -9.17
CA VAL A 346 1.89 32.62 -9.09
C VAL A 346 2.20 31.17 -9.45
N LEU A 347 1.44 30.19 -8.97
CA LEU A 347 1.63 28.80 -9.40
C LEU A 347 1.28 28.62 -10.88
N ALA A 348 0.25 29.32 -11.36
CA ALA A 348 -0.19 29.24 -12.75
C ALA A 348 0.81 29.78 -13.78
N GLU A 349 1.83 30.53 -13.35
CA GLU A 349 2.95 30.95 -14.21
C GLU A 349 3.84 29.78 -14.64
N LEU A 350 3.87 28.69 -13.85
CA LEU A 350 4.53 27.44 -14.22
C LEU A 350 3.66 26.66 -15.20
N LYS A 351 3.85 26.92 -16.50
CA LYS A 351 2.99 26.41 -17.58
C LYS A 351 2.90 24.89 -17.66
N GLU A 352 3.94 24.18 -17.23
CA GLU A 352 4.01 22.71 -17.24
C GLU A 352 3.64 22.10 -15.88
N LEU A 353 3.27 22.92 -14.88
CA LEU A 353 2.93 22.43 -13.55
C LEU A 353 1.56 21.76 -13.53
N ARG A 354 1.54 20.53 -13.02
CA ARG A 354 0.32 19.76 -12.72
C ARG A 354 0.16 19.63 -11.21
N ILE A 355 -1.04 19.88 -10.70
CA ILE A 355 -1.34 19.60 -9.29
C ILE A 355 -2.03 18.24 -9.20
N LEU A 356 -1.39 17.33 -8.47
CA LEU A 356 -1.77 15.92 -8.39
C LEU A 356 -2.74 15.60 -7.24
N ASP A 357 -2.63 16.30 -6.11
CA ASP A 357 -3.51 16.12 -4.95
C ASP A 357 -3.45 17.36 -4.03
N GLY A 358 -4.44 17.49 -3.15
CA GLY A 358 -4.47 18.47 -2.06
C GLY A 358 -4.95 19.87 -2.43
N ILE A 359 -5.41 20.11 -3.67
CA ILE A 359 -6.01 21.40 -3.99
C ILE A 359 -7.45 21.52 -3.46
N THR A 360 -7.75 22.59 -2.76
CA THR A 360 -9.12 22.84 -2.29
C THR A 360 -10.04 23.19 -3.45
N PRO A 361 -11.35 22.86 -3.36
CA PRO A 361 -12.32 23.22 -4.40
C PRO A 361 -12.39 24.72 -4.70
N ALA A 362 -12.17 25.57 -3.69
CA ALA A 362 -12.11 27.02 -3.85
C ALA A 362 -10.90 27.44 -4.68
N ASN A 363 -9.70 26.92 -4.38
CA ASN A 363 -8.50 27.23 -5.16
C ASN A 363 -8.55 26.63 -6.57
N LEU A 364 -9.17 25.46 -6.74
CA LEU A 364 -9.41 24.88 -8.07
C LEU A 364 -10.29 25.78 -8.94
N LEU A 365 -11.35 26.35 -8.36
CA LEU A 365 -12.22 27.27 -9.09
C LEU A 365 -11.48 28.54 -9.51
N GLU A 366 -10.61 29.06 -8.65
CA GLU A 366 -9.76 30.21 -9.00
C GLU A 366 -8.77 29.86 -10.11
N ILE A 367 -8.07 28.71 -10.03
CA ILE A 367 -7.13 28.25 -11.07
C ILE A 367 -7.79 28.24 -12.45
N LYS A 368 -9.02 27.70 -12.54
CA LYS A 368 -9.79 27.62 -13.79
C LYS A 368 -10.14 28.99 -14.40
N LYS A 369 -10.04 30.08 -13.64
CA LYS A 369 -10.22 31.45 -14.16
C LYS A 369 -8.94 32.04 -14.74
N VAL A 370 -7.78 31.56 -14.30
CA VAL A 370 -6.48 32.18 -14.59
C VAL A 370 -5.68 31.41 -15.63
N SER A 371 -5.88 30.10 -15.75
CA SER A 371 -5.10 29.28 -16.69
C SER A 371 -5.90 28.11 -17.25
N ASP A 372 -5.92 28.02 -18.59
CA ASP A 372 -6.49 26.90 -19.34
C ASP A 372 -5.50 25.71 -19.46
N THR A 373 -4.21 25.94 -19.19
CA THR A 373 -3.15 24.92 -19.28
C THR A 373 -2.81 24.29 -17.94
N PHE A 374 -3.31 24.85 -16.83
CA PHE A 374 -3.07 24.34 -15.50
C PHE A 374 -3.89 23.08 -15.26
N LEU A 375 -3.25 21.92 -15.42
CA LEU A 375 -3.90 20.63 -15.26
C LEU A 375 -3.98 20.31 -13.76
N VAL A 376 -5.19 20.42 -13.24
CA VAL A 376 -5.55 19.76 -11.98
C VAL A 376 -6.25 18.47 -12.38
N GLU A 377 -5.60 17.34 -12.11
CA GLU A 377 -6.15 15.99 -12.39
C GLU A 377 -7.02 15.49 -11.23
#